data_AF-A0A1I0VFZ3-F1
#
_entry.id   AF-A0A1I0VFZ3-F1
#
_cell.length_a   1.000
_cell.length_b   1.000
_cell.length_c   1.000
_cell.angle_alpha   90.00
_cell.angle_beta   90.00
_cell.angle_gamma   90.00
#
_symmetry.space_group_name_H-M   'P 1'
#
loop_
_entity.id
_entity.type
_entity.pdbx_description
1 polymer ?
#
loop_
_entity_poly.entity_id
_entity_poly.type
_entity_poly.pdbx_seq_one_letter_code
_entity_poly.pdbx_strand_id
1 'polypeptide(L)'
;MKINDFMITDVISVQKNIKIKELLRTLVKYKIGGVPVVDENNRLRGMISDGDVIRYLQPNGRTIYDAFSMVFVNKQEDFKQKIESSIDHHSEKIMKKNVYTVNPDDHMEEALSIFSNYHFKKIPVVDHETKVVGVISRGDIIRFISTNLISKTDE
;
A
#
# COMPACT_ATOMS: atom_id res chain seq x y z
N MET A 1 20.46 -1.93 14.74
CA MET A 1 19.75 -0.63 14.76
C MET A 1 18.28 -0.88 14.86
N LYS A 2 17.54 -0.09 15.63
CA LYS A 2 16.11 -0.31 15.83
C LYS A 2 15.30 0.37 14.73
N ILE A 3 14.09 -0.14 14.47
CA ILE A 3 13.17 0.47 13.48
C ILE A 3 12.82 1.91 13.86
N ASN A 4 12.63 2.20 15.15
CA ASN A 4 12.30 3.54 15.63
C ASN A 4 13.38 4.61 15.31
N ASP A 5 14.63 4.21 15.06
CA ASP A 5 15.74 5.11 14.75
C ASP A 5 15.57 5.80 13.38
N PHE A 6 14.72 5.23 12.50
CA PHE A 6 14.66 5.68 11.09
C PHE A 6 13.30 5.53 10.41
N MET A 7 12.28 5.01 11.10
CA MET A 7 10.91 4.97 10.58
C MET A 7 10.32 6.37 10.38
N ILE A 8 9.34 6.48 9.48
CA ILE A 8 8.53 7.69 9.32
C ILE A 8 7.41 7.64 10.36
N THR A 9 7.36 8.62 11.25
CA THR A 9 6.38 8.72 12.35
C THR A 9 5.12 9.51 12.00
N ASP A 10 5.22 10.47 11.08
CA ASP A 10 4.05 11.20 10.54
C ASP A 10 3.32 10.34 9.51
N VAL A 11 2.53 9.40 10.00
CA VAL A 11 1.88 8.39 9.17
C VAL A 11 0.57 8.92 8.60
N ILE A 12 0.51 9.01 7.27
CA ILE A 12 -0.75 9.19 6.55
C ILE A 12 -1.45 7.82 6.41
N SER A 13 -2.51 7.62 7.19
CA SER A 13 -3.38 6.45 7.13
C SER A 13 -4.78 6.81 6.62
N VAL A 14 -5.55 5.79 6.22
CA VAL A 14 -6.94 5.96 5.79
C VAL A 14 -7.87 4.95 6.46
N GLN A 15 -9.14 5.31 6.62
CA GLN A 15 -10.16 4.38 7.13
C GLN A 15 -10.56 3.35 6.06
N LYS A 16 -10.94 2.13 6.47
CA LYS A 16 -11.37 1.05 5.55
C LYS A 16 -12.60 1.40 4.68
N ASN A 17 -13.43 2.32 5.15
CA ASN A 17 -14.63 2.79 4.47
C ASN A 17 -14.39 4.09 3.67
N ILE A 18 -13.15 4.57 3.54
CA ILE A 18 -12.87 5.70 2.65
C ILE A 18 -13.21 5.29 1.20
N LYS A 19 -13.82 6.20 0.43
CA LYS A 19 -14.09 5.96 -0.98
C LYS A 19 -12.79 6.01 -1.80
N ILE A 20 -12.71 5.24 -2.87
CA ILE A 20 -11.53 5.19 -3.74
C ILE A 20 -11.16 6.57 -4.30
N LYS A 21 -12.13 7.42 -4.66
CA LYS A 21 -11.84 8.80 -5.09
C LYS A 21 -11.10 9.64 -4.03
N GLU A 22 -11.47 9.49 -2.77
CA GLU A 22 -10.83 10.24 -1.67
C GLU A 22 -9.47 9.65 -1.31
N LEU A 23 -9.33 8.32 -1.42
CA LEU A 23 -8.03 7.65 -1.35
C LEU A 23 -7.07 8.18 -2.42
N LEU A 24 -7.50 8.26 -3.69
CA LEU A 24 -6.69 8.82 -4.79
C LEU A 24 -6.23 10.26 -4.49
N ARG A 25 -7.15 11.11 -4.02
CA ARG A 25 -6.82 12.48 -3.60
C ARG A 25 -5.80 12.50 -2.48
N THR A 26 -5.91 11.59 -1.51
CA THR A 26 -4.94 11.45 -0.41
C THR A 26 -3.55 11.09 -0.95
N LEU A 27 -3.45 10.07 -1.81
CA LEU A 27 -2.18 9.64 -2.40
C LEU A 27 -1.49 10.79 -3.17
N VAL A 28 -2.27 11.56 -3.95
CA VAL A 28 -1.76 12.71 -4.72
C VAL A 28 -1.34 13.85 -3.80
N LYS A 29 -2.20 14.25 -2.84
CA LYS A 29 -1.95 15.37 -1.92
C LYS A 29 -0.65 15.18 -1.15
N TYR A 30 -0.42 13.99 -0.63
CA TYR A 30 0.76 13.67 0.16
C TYR A 30 1.93 13.11 -0.65
N LYS A 31 1.77 12.94 -1.98
CA LYS A 31 2.77 12.38 -2.90
C LYS A 31 3.31 11.03 -2.45
N ILE A 32 2.41 10.15 -2.03
CA ILE A 32 2.74 8.82 -1.50
C ILE A 32 2.20 7.70 -2.38
N GLY A 33 3.01 6.66 -2.58
CA GLY A 33 2.63 5.47 -3.36
C GLY A 33 1.94 4.36 -2.55
N GLY A 34 1.56 4.61 -1.30
CA GLY A 34 0.82 3.63 -0.49
C GLY A 34 0.57 4.10 0.93
N VAL A 35 -0.50 3.57 1.54
CA VAL A 35 -1.02 3.98 2.85
C VAL A 35 -1.47 2.76 3.68
N PRO A 36 -1.24 2.77 5.00
CA PRO A 36 -1.92 1.88 5.92
C PRO A 36 -3.42 2.16 5.94
N VAL A 37 -4.21 1.10 6.01
CA VAL A 37 -5.65 1.16 6.24
C VAL A 37 -5.91 0.80 7.70
N VAL A 38 -6.60 1.66 8.43
CA VAL A 38 -6.85 1.52 9.87
C VAL A 38 -8.33 1.51 10.21
N ASP A 39 -8.64 1.12 11.44
CA ASP A 39 -9.96 1.30 12.04
C ASP A 39 -10.06 2.61 12.86
N GLU A 40 -11.18 2.81 13.54
CA GLU A 40 -11.45 3.96 14.40
C GLU A 40 -10.50 4.11 15.59
N ASN A 41 -9.82 3.04 15.99
CA ASN A 41 -8.84 3.01 17.07
C ASN A 41 -7.39 3.07 16.56
N ASN A 42 -7.20 3.43 15.29
CA ASN A 42 -5.91 3.46 14.59
C ASN A 42 -5.19 2.09 14.51
N ARG A 43 -5.93 0.98 14.65
CA ARG A 43 -5.37 -0.37 14.48
C ARG A 43 -5.30 -0.74 13.02
N LEU A 44 -4.21 -1.37 12.63
CA LEU A 44 -3.96 -1.79 11.25
C LEU A 44 -4.99 -2.83 10.79
N ARG A 45 -5.64 -2.57 9.66
CA ARG A 45 -6.58 -3.48 8.98
C ARG A 45 -6.08 -3.95 7.62
N GLY A 46 -5.13 -3.24 7.03
CA GLY A 46 -4.48 -3.63 5.78
C GLY A 46 -3.58 -2.54 5.23
N MET A 47 -3.15 -2.70 3.99
CA MET A 47 -2.39 -1.69 3.27
C MET A 47 -2.88 -1.57 1.83
N ILE A 48 -2.77 -0.38 1.27
CA ILE A 48 -3.04 -0.13 -0.15
C ILE A 48 -1.82 0.53 -0.77
N SER A 49 -1.35 -0.02 -1.88
CA SER A 49 -0.31 0.57 -2.72
C SER A 49 -0.87 1.18 -4.01
N ASP A 50 -0.07 2.00 -4.67
CA ASP A 50 -0.29 2.46 -6.05
C ASP A 50 -0.61 1.30 -7.00
N GLY A 51 0.11 0.19 -6.89
CA GLY A 51 -0.12 -1.01 -7.69
C GLY A 51 -1.48 -1.67 -7.42
N ASP A 52 -2.00 -1.62 -6.20
CA ASP A 52 -3.34 -2.13 -5.89
C ASP A 52 -4.42 -1.27 -6.55
N VAL A 53 -4.26 0.06 -6.50
CA VAL A 53 -5.15 1.02 -7.15
C VAL A 53 -5.13 0.81 -8.67
N ILE A 54 -3.95 0.74 -9.29
CA ILE A 54 -3.82 0.55 -10.75
C ILE A 54 -4.48 -0.77 -11.18
N ARG A 55 -4.17 -1.88 -10.49
CA ARG A 55 -4.80 -3.19 -10.78
C ARG A 55 -6.30 -3.14 -10.65
N TYR A 56 -6.82 -2.40 -9.68
CA TYR A 56 -8.26 -2.31 -9.47
C TYR A 56 -8.99 -1.49 -10.54
N LEU A 57 -8.36 -0.42 -11.02
CA LEU A 57 -8.91 0.49 -12.03
C LEU A 57 -8.66 0.00 -13.47
N GLN A 58 -7.87 -1.06 -13.65
CA GLN A 58 -7.69 -1.69 -14.95
C GLN A 58 -9.03 -2.28 -15.45
N PRO A 59 -9.49 -1.92 -16.67
CA PRO A 59 -10.71 -2.49 -17.22
C PRO A 59 -10.58 -3.99 -17.48
N ASN A 60 -11.67 -4.72 -17.29
CA ASN A 60 -11.70 -6.15 -17.56
C ASN A 60 -12.03 -6.39 -19.05
N GLY A 61 -11.25 -7.24 -19.73
CA GLY A 61 -11.70 -7.89 -20.95
C GLY A 61 -12.55 -9.10 -20.59
N ARG A 62 -13.86 -9.09 -20.86
CA ARG A 62 -14.73 -10.28 -20.72
C ARG A 62 -15.04 -10.83 -22.10
N THR A 63 -14.63 -12.07 -22.37
CA THR A 63 -15.16 -12.87 -23.48
C THR A 63 -16.49 -13.48 -23.02
N ILE A 64 -17.60 -13.10 -23.64
CA ILE A 64 -18.91 -13.75 -23.41
C ILE A 64 -19.08 -14.80 -24.51
N TYR A 65 -19.29 -16.06 -24.11
CA TYR A 65 -19.65 -17.14 -25.03
C TYR A 65 -21.19 -17.22 -25.09
N ASP A 66 -21.77 -16.91 -26.25
CA ASP A 66 -23.18 -17.21 -26.53
C ASP A 66 -23.25 -18.60 -27.21
N ALA A 67 -24.09 -19.49 -26.69
CA ALA A 67 -24.20 -20.87 -27.13
C ALA A 67 -24.75 -21.01 -28.56
N PHE A 68 -25.28 -19.94 -29.16
CA PHE A 68 -25.94 -19.97 -30.46
C PHE A 68 -25.35 -19.01 -31.52
N SER A 69 -24.35 -18.20 -31.19
CA SER A 69 -23.75 -17.27 -32.15
C SER A 69 -22.23 -17.22 -32.06
N MET A 70 -21.56 -17.50 -33.17
CA MET A 70 -20.10 -17.41 -33.33
C MET A 70 -19.67 -15.94 -33.51
N VAL A 71 -20.21 -15.03 -32.69
CA VAL A 71 -19.89 -13.60 -32.69
C VAL A 71 -19.44 -13.21 -31.29
N PHE A 72 -18.16 -12.89 -31.16
CA PHE A 72 -17.59 -12.33 -29.93
C PHE A 72 -17.96 -10.85 -29.83
N VAL A 73 -19.02 -10.49 -29.10
CA VAL A 73 -19.18 -9.11 -28.64
C VAL A 73 -18.20 -8.91 -27.49
N ASN A 74 -17.01 -8.44 -27.83
CA ASN A 74 -16.03 -7.96 -26.86
C ASN A 74 -16.56 -6.62 -26.32
N LYS A 75 -17.54 -6.65 -25.40
CA LYS A 75 -17.94 -5.44 -24.66
C LYS A 75 -16.82 -5.16 -23.67
N GLN A 76 -15.71 -4.64 -24.19
CA GLN A 76 -14.65 -4.09 -23.36
C GLN A 76 -15.29 -2.96 -22.55
N GLU A 77 -15.23 -3.09 -21.23
CA GLU A 77 -15.50 -1.95 -20.37
C GLU A 77 -14.45 -0.90 -20.74
N ASP A 78 -14.89 0.26 -21.24
CA ASP A 78 -13.94 1.32 -21.50
C ASP A 78 -13.37 1.85 -20.16
N PHE A 79 -12.21 2.49 -20.24
CA PHE A 79 -11.53 2.99 -19.05
C PHE A 79 -12.41 3.95 -18.24
N LYS A 80 -13.20 4.81 -18.90
CA LYS A 80 -14.03 5.80 -18.23
C LYS A 80 -15.17 5.12 -17.44
N GLN A 81 -15.86 4.17 -18.05
CA GLN A 81 -16.89 3.36 -17.39
C GLN A 81 -16.32 2.62 -16.18
N LYS A 82 -15.12 2.06 -16.31
CA LYS A 82 -14.43 1.38 -15.20
C LYS A 82 -14.13 2.32 -14.05
N ILE A 83 -13.65 3.53 -14.33
CA ILE A 83 -13.41 4.55 -13.29
C ILE A 83 -14.72 4.93 -12.63
N GLU A 84 -15.74 5.31 -13.40
CA GLU A 84 -17.06 5.75 -12.90
C GLU A 84 -17.71 4.69 -11.99
N SER A 85 -17.66 3.41 -12.39
CA SER A 85 -18.19 2.31 -11.59
C SER A 85 -17.36 2.00 -10.35
N SER A 86 -16.09 2.44 -10.29
CA SER A 86 -15.13 2.06 -9.26
C SER A 86 -14.93 3.11 -8.15
N ILE A 87 -15.03 4.40 -8.47
CA ILE A 87 -14.58 5.49 -7.60
C ILE A 87 -15.36 5.66 -6.29
N ASP A 88 -16.62 5.21 -6.24
CA ASP A 88 -17.45 5.27 -5.03
C ASP A 88 -17.38 4.01 -4.17
N HIS A 89 -16.66 2.96 -4.61
CA HIS A 89 -16.39 1.80 -3.76
C HIS A 89 -15.48 2.17 -2.57
N HIS A 90 -15.61 1.38 -1.49
CA HIS A 90 -14.77 1.50 -0.32
C HIS A 90 -13.37 0.88 -0.52
N SER A 91 -12.37 1.47 0.13
CA SER A 91 -10.96 1.06 0.07
C SER A 91 -10.73 -0.38 0.56
N GLU A 92 -11.57 -0.90 1.45
CA GLU A 92 -11.53 -2.28 1.91
C GLU A 92 -11.62 -3.32 0.77
N LYS A 93 -12.21 -2.94 -0.37
CA LYS A 93 -12.34 -3.82 -1.55
C LYS A 93 -11.00 -4.07 -2.25
N ILE A 94 -10.03 -3.18 -2.06
CA ILE A 94 -8.74 -3.22 -2.76
C ILE A 94 -7.55 -3.39 -1.81
N MET A 95 -7.75 -3.18 -0.51
CA MET A 95 -6.68 -3.36 0.47
C MET A 95 -6.19 -4.79 0.52
N LYS A 96 -4.88 -4.95 0.68
CA LYS A 96 -4.29 -6.22 1.06
C LYS A 96 -4.45 -6.40 2.56
N LYS A 97 -5.11 -7.49 2.93
CA LYS A 97 -5.22 -7.98 4.31
C LYS A 97 -3.98 -8.81 4.63
N ASN A 98 -3.64 -8.95 5.91
CA ASN A 98 -2.48 -9.71 6.39
C ASN A 98 -1.15 -9.21 5.79
N VAL A 99 -0.87 -7.93 5.97
CA VAL A 99 0.40 -7.34 5.55
C VAL A 99 1.47 -7.61 6.59
N TYR A 100 2.70 -7.83 6.14
CA TYR A 100 3.84 -7.90 7.05
C TYR A 100 4.05 -6.55 7.73
N THR A 101 4.39 -6.61 9.00
CA THR A 101 4.66 -5.45 9.86
C THR A 101 5.92 -5.69 10.65
N VAL A 102 6.50 -4.61 11.16
CA VAL A 102 7.55 -4.65 12.18
C VAL A 102 7.09 -3.83 13.39
N ASN A 103 7.71 -4.05 14.54
CA ASN A 103 7.56 -3.26 15.75
C ASN A 103 8.65 -2.17 15.82
N PRO A 104 8.39 -1.02 16.48
CA PRO A 104 9.42 0.02 16.67
C PRO A 104 10.71 -0.48 17.33
N ASP A 105 10.61 -1.49 18.20
CA ASP A 105 11.75 -2.07 18.91
C ASP A 105 12.47 -3.19 18.14
N ASP A 106 11.91 -3.63 17.01
CA ASP A 106 12.55 -4.62 16.16
C ASP A 106 13.86 -4.09 15.57
N HIS A 107 14.72 -5.02 15.18
CA HIS A 107 15.97 -4.72 14.49
C HIS A 107 15.74 -4.52 12.99
N MET A 108 16.54 -3.65 12.35
CA MET A 108 16.49 -3.34 10.91
C MET A 108 16.51 -4.60 10.02
N GLU A 109 17.22 -5.63 10.46
CA GLU A 109 17.37 -6.93 9.83
C GLU A 109 16.02 -7.59 9.55
N GLU A 110 15.02 -7.38 10.41
CA GLU A 110 13.66 -7.90 10.21
C GLU A 110 12.99 -7.24 8.99
N ALA A 111 13.06 -5.92 8.91
CA ALA A 111 12.55 -5.18 7.75
C ALA A 111 13.30 -5.54 6.46
N LEU A 112 14.63 -5.72 6.53
CA LEU A 112 15.45 -6.17 5.40
C LEU A 112 15.02 -7.56 4.91
N SER A 113 14.79 -8.50 5.83
CA SER A 113 14.30 -9.84 5.51
C SER A 113 12.95 -9.78 4.78
N ILE A 114 12.01 -8.97 5.28
CA ILE A 114 10.71 -8.78 4.64
C ILE A 114 10.88 -8.19 3.24
N PHE A 115 11.67 -7.13 3.08
CA PHE A 115 11.83 -6.48 1.77
C PHE A 115 12.62 -7.30 0.75
N SER A 116 13.52 -8.17 1.20
CA SER A 116 14.30 -9.08 0.35
C SER A 116 13.43 -10.23 -0.16
N ASN A 117 12.65 -10.83 0.74
CA ASN A 117 11.84 -12.02 0.42
C ASN A 117 10.51 -11.67 -0.27
N TYR A 118 10.00 -10.44 -0.08
CA TYR A 118 8.69 -10.04 -0.57
C TYR A 118 8.75 -8.74 -1.37
N HIS A 119 7.85 -8.61 -2.35
CA HIS A 119 7.79 -7.49 -3.28
C HIS A 119 7.13 -6.22 -2.71
N PHE A 120 7.11 -6.05 -1.38
CA PHE A 120 6.57 -4.86 -0.74
C PHE A 120 7.55 -3.69 -0.87
N LYS A 121 7.06 -2.52 -1.30
CA LYS A 121 7.86 -1.29 -1.35
C LYS A 121 7.94 -0.60 0.02
N LYS A 122 6.90 -0.79 0.84
CA LYS A 122 6.71 -0.21 2.16
C LYS A 122 5.97 -1.20 3.06
N ILE A 123 6.22 -1.15 4.36
CA ILE A 123 5.48 -1.91 5.36
C ILE A 123 5.11 -1.00 6.54
N PRO A 124 4.00 -1.27 7.25
CA PRO A 124 3.62 -0.55 8.45
C PRO A 124 4.52 -0.94 9.63
N VAL A 125 4.76 0.03 10.51
CA VAL A 125 5.32 -0.21 11.85
C VAL A 125 4.17 -0.13 12.86
N VAL A 126 4.00 -1.17 13.67
CA VAL A 126 2.88 -1.28 14.61
C VAL A 126 3.37 -1.54 16.04
N ASP A 127 2.67 -0.96 17.02
CA ASP A 127 2.92 -1.26 18.43
C ASP A 127 2.35 -2.63 18.85
N HIS A 128 2.51 -2.98 20.13
CA HIS A 128 1.98 -4.22 20.70
C HIS A 128 0.44 -4.32 20.68
N GLU A 129 -0.27 -3.20 20.54
CA GLU A 129 -1.73 -3.16 20.41
C GLU A 129 -2.20 -3.14 18.95
N THR A 130 -1.28 -3.36 18.00
CA THR A 130 -1.48 -3.30 16.53
C THR A 130 -1.82 -1.91 15.98
N LYS A 131 -1.57 -0.85 16.76
CA LYS A 131 -1.76 0.52 16.28
C LYS A 131 -0.63 0.91 15.35
N VAL A 132 -0.97 1.61 14.27
CA VAL A 132 0.04 2.11 13.34
C VAL A 132 0.75 3.30 13.96
N VAL A 133 2.06 3.13 14.20
CA VAL A 133 2.93 4.14 14.82
C VAL A 133 4.04 4.62 13.88
N GLY A 134 4.23 3.94 12.75
CA GLY A 134 5.19 4.34 11.74
C GLY A 134 4.96 3.64 10.39
N VAL A 135 5.74 4.05 9.41
CA VAL A 135 5.90 3.36 8.12
C VAL A 135 7.37 3.35 7.75
N ILE A 136 7.81 2.26 7.12
CA ILE A 136 9.17 2.10 6.61
C ILE A 136 9.10 1.67 5.15
N SER A 137 9.98 2.23 4.31
CA SER A 137 10.15 1.85 2.91
C SER A 137 11.57 1.37 2.62
N ARG A 138 11.72 0.67 1.48
CA ARG A 138 13.05 0.31 0.96
C ARG A 138 13.96 1.55 0.80
N GLY A 139 13.38 2.67 0.35
CA GLY A 139 14.10 3.93 0.19
C GLY A 139 14.54 4.54 1.52
N ASP A 140 13.78 4.33 2.59
CA ASP A 140 14.15 4.81 3.93
C ASP A 140 15.34 4.03 4.48
N ILE A 141 15.36 2.70 4.30
CA ILE A 141 16.51 1.86 4.65
C ILE A 141 17.76 2.28 3.86
N ILE A 142 17.65 2.42 2.53
CA ILE A 142 18.79 2.80 1.68
C ILE A 142 19.35 4.16 2.11
N ARG A 143 18.47 5.15 2.30
CA ARG A 143 18.87 6.49 2.76
C ARG A 143 19.53 6.41 4.12
N PHE A 144 18.96 5.63 5.03
CA PHE A 144 19.51 5.46 6.36
C PHE A 144 20.94 4.89 6.32
N ILE A 145 21.16 3.78 5.59
CA ILE A 145 22.47 3.15 5.43
C ILE A 145 23.47 4.15 4.83
N SER A 146 23.08 4.86 3.77
CA SER A 146 23.95 5.81 3.09
C SER A 146 24.39 6.96 4.01
N THR A 147 23.46 7.56 4.77
CA THR A 147 23.72 8.77 5.57
C THR A 147 24.29 8.48 6.97
N ASN A 148 24.09 7.28 7.52
CA ASN A 148 24.46 7.00 8.91
C ASN A 148 25.51 5.91 9.07
N LEU A 149 25.66 5.02 8.09
CA LEU A 149 26.64 3.93 8.16
C LEU A 149 27.82 4.21 7.25
N ILE A 150 27.57 4.54 5.98
CA ILE A 150 28.66 4.73 5.00
C ILE A 150 29.38 6.07 5.25
N SER A 151 28.66 7.19 5.26
CA SER A 151 29.28 8.52 5.39
C SER A 151 29.99 8.77 6.72
N LYS A 152 29.71 7.98 7.78
CA LYS A 152 30.46 8.03 9.05
C LYS A 152 31.78 7.25 9.02
N THR A 153 31.99 6.42 8.00
CA THR A 153 33.21 5.62 7.85
C THR A 153 34.25 6.35 6.98
N ASP A 154 33.81 7.40 6.26
CA ASP A 154 34.64 8.25 5.41
C ASP A 154 35.18 9.51 6.15
N GLU A 155 34.79 9.71 7.42
CA GLU A 155 35.32 10.73 8.36
C GLU A 155 36.24 10.08 9.39
#